data_AF-A0AAV9ZAB9-F1
#
_entry.id   AF-A0AAV9ZAB9-F1
#
_cell.length_a   1.000
_cell.length_b   1.000
_cell.length_c   1.000
_cell.angle_alpha   90.00
_cell.angle_beta   90.00
_cell.angle_gamma   90.00
#
_symmetry.space_group_name_H-M   'P 1'
#
loop_
_entity.id
_entity.type
_entity.pdbx_description
1 polymer ?
#
loop_
_entity_poly.entity_id
_entity_poly.type
_entity_poly.pdbx_seq_one_letter_code
_entity_poly.pdbx_strand_id
1 'polypeptide(L)'
;LINGVAYVAKRCYSLGGESKVSILVNRDQLTKEGITLGRTNFFLKNFKQECDSEGIEISGKLTLPLLAFDVTDFALVREGTVNSTESFIPSPASGLAPSEYSDLLEAEKAELAADSNILSSITWLIERERGDVQLRKYSGTLDHPSYSDKQGATINLFQHYVYLFSRKTLVLADIQGDSLLCLLVKLRLN
;
A
#
# COMPACT_ATOMS: atom_id res chain seq x y z
N LEU A 1 11.11 15.04 -3.97
CA LEU A 1 11.34 14.27 -5.23
C LEU A 1 12.44 13.24 -4.95
N ILE A 2 12.30 12.00 -5.40
CA ILE A 2 13.38 10.99 -5.43
C ILE A 2 13.75 10.83 -6.89
N ASN A 3 15.01 11.12 -7.26
CA ASN A 3 15.48 11.09 -8.65
C ASN A 3 14.60 11.90 -9.63
N GLY A 4 14.11 13.07 -9.21
CA GLY A 4 13.24 13.93 -10.03
C GLY A 4 11.78 13.48 -10.11
N VAL A 5 11.41 12.36 -9.47
CA VAL A 5 10.03 11.85 -9.42
C VAL A 5 9.39 12.24 -8.09
N ALA A 6 8.12 12.65 -8.13
CA ALA A 6 7.37 13.03 -6.94
C ALA A 6 6.72 11.80 -6.28
N TYR A 7 6.69 11.82 -4.95
CA TYR A 7 6.24 10.71 -4.10
C TYR A 7 5.40 11.26 -2.95
N VAL A 8 4.44 10.46 -2.51
CA VAL A 8 3.58 10.74 -1.36
C VAL A 8 3.97 9.82 -0.22
N ALA A 9 4.14 10.41 0.98
CA ALA A 9 4.34 9.67 2.22
C ALA A 9 3.02 9.54 2.97
N LYS A 10 2.63 8.30 3.28
CA LYS A 10 1.38 7.97 3.97
C LYS A 10 1.64 7.45 5.37
N ARG A 11 0.75 7.84 6.28
CA ARG A 11 0.66 7.34 7.66
C ARG A 11 -0.79 7.28 8.11
N CYS A 12 -1.06 6.49 9.14
CA CYS A 12 -2.34 6.51 9.83
C CYS A 12 -2.40 7.71 10.78
N TYR A 13 -3.48 8.50 10.69
CA TYR A 13 -3.76 9.58 11.63
C TYR A 13 -4.60 9.08 12.83
N SER A 14 -5.70 8.38 12.53
CA SER A 14 -6.64 7.78 13.50
C SER A 14 -7.16 6.44 12.96
N LEU A 15 -7.52 5.49 13.84
CA LEU A 15 -8.13 4.20 13.47
C LEU A 15 -9.60 4.12 13.93
N GLY A 16 -10.38 5.17 13.68
CA GLY A 16 -11.80 5.21 14.06
C GLY A 16 -12.09 5.67 15.49
N GLY A 17 -11.11 6.28 16.17
CA GLY A 17 -11.28 6.96 17.46
C GLY A 17 -10.66 8.36 17.43
N GLU A 18 -10.79 9.10 18.53
CA GLU A 18 -10.28 10.48 18.66
C GLU A 18 -8.76 10.55 18.90
N SER A 19 -8.17 9.46 19.40
CA SER A 19 -6.74 9.41 19.73
C SER A 19 -5.86 9.22 18.50
N LYS A 20 -4.73 9.95 18.48
CA LYS A 20 -3.67 9.77 17.48
C LYS A 20 -3.10 8.35 17.55
N VAL A 21 -2.79 7.78 16.39
CA VAL A 21 -2.15 6.47 16.29
C VAL A 21 -0.70 6.54 16.76
N SER A 22 -0.31 5.66 17.69
CA SER A 22 1.07 5.55 18.15
C SER A 22 2.00 5.07 17.03
N ILE A 23 3.31 5.33 17.13
CA ILE A 23 4.26 4.93 16.09
C ILE A 23 4.28 3.41 15.82
N LEU A 24 4.16 2.60 16.87
CA LEU A 24 4.16 1.14 16.77
C LEU A 24 2.91 0.66 16.05
N VAL A 25 1.74 1.17 16.43
CA VAL A 25 0.48 0.84 15.76
C VAL A 25 0.51 1.31 14.30
N ASN A 26 1.01 2.51 14.03
CA ASN A 26 1.15 3.02 12.67
C ASN A 26 2.05 2.11 11.83
N ARG A 27 3.24 1.73 12.34
CA ARG A 27 4.15 0.79 11.69
C ARG A 27 3.44 -0.52 11.35
N ASP A 28 2.76 -1.12 12.32
CA ASP A 28 2.10 -2.41 12.12
C ASP A 28 0.96 -2.34 11.09
N GLN A 29 0.21 -1.23 11.06
CA GLN A 29 -0.82 -1.01 10.04
C GLN A 29 -0.21 -0.79 8.65
N LEU A 30 0.84 0.03 8.53
CA LEU A 30 1.51 0.23 7.25
C LEU A 30 2.18 -1.06 6.74
N THR A 31 2.73 -1.88 7.62
CA THR A 31 3.25 -3.21 7.27
C THR A 31 2.15 -4.11 6.73
N LYS A 32 0.97 -4.15 7.36
CA LYS A 32 -0.20 -4.89 6.85
C LYS A 32 -0.65 -4.39 5.47
N GLU A 33 -0.63 -3.07 5.27
CA GLU A 33 -0.94 -2.47 3.96
C GLU A 33 0.10 -2.86 2.91
N GLY A 34 1.39 -2.79 3.23
CA GLY A 34 2.47 -3.22 2.34
C GLY A 34 2.38 -4.70 1.96
N ILE A 35 2.07 -5.57 2.93
CA ILE A 35 1.80 -6.99 2.66
C ILE A 35 0.60 -7.15 1.71
N THR A 36 -0.44 -6.34 1.90
CA THR A 36 -1.65 -6.37 1.06
C THR A 36 -1.36 -5.97 -0.38
N LEU A 37 -0.62 -4.87 -0.58
CA LEU A 37 -0.19 -4.42 -1.91
C LEU A 37 0.73 -5.45 -2.57
N GLY A 38 1.70 -5.99 -1.82
CA GLY A 38 2.61 -7.04 -2.30
C GLY A 38 1.88 -8.33 -2.73
N ARG A 39 0.92 -8.79 -1.93
CA ARG A 39 0.07 -9.95 -2.28
C ARG A 39 -0.81 -9.68 -3.48
N THR A 40 -1.39 -8.48 -3.58
CA THR A 40 -2.20 -8.08 -4.75
C THR A 40 -1.35 -8.10 -6.03
N ASN A 41 -0.12 -7.59 -5.97
CA ASN A 41 0.82 -7.62 -7.10
C ASN A 41 1.18 -9.07 -7.49
N PHE A 42 1.40 -9.96 -6.50
CA PHE A 42 1.60 -11.38 -6.78
C PHE A 42 0.42 -11.99 -7.55
N PHE A 43 -0.81 -11.78 -7.09
CA PHE A 43 -1.98 -12.29 -7.80
C PHE A 43 -2.12 -11.69 -9.20
N LEU A 44 -1.88 -10.39 -9.34
CA LEU A 44 -1.98 -9.70 -10.63
C LEU A 44 -0.99 -10.26 -11.66
N LYS A 45 0.24 -10.59 -11.24
CA LYS A 45 1.24 -11.23 -12.11
C LYS A 45 0.77 -12.59 -12.61
N ASN A 46 0.26 -13.44 -11.72
CA ASN A 46 -0.28 -14.76 -12.11
C ASN A 46 -1.51 -14.60 -13.03
N PHE A 47 -2.42 -13.69 -12.70
CA PHE A 47 -3.59 -13.38 -13.52
C PHE A 47 -3.22 -12.97 -14.95
N LYS A 48 -2.25 -12.06 -15.10
CA LYS A 48 -1.74 -11.62 -16.41
C LYS A 48 -1.17 -12.79 -17.21
N GLN A 49 -0.35 -13.63 -16.57
CA GLN A 49 0.24 -14.82 -17.20
C GLN A 49 -0.82 -15.80 -17.70
N GLU A 50 -1.86 -16.04 -16.90
CA GLU A 50 -2.95 -16.95 -17.26
C GLU A 50 -3.83 -16.38 -18.39
N CYS A 51 -4.10 -15.07 -18.36
CA CYS A 51 -4.76 -14.40 -19.48
C CYS A 51 -3.92 -14.51 -20.76
N ASP A 52 -2.60 -14.40 -20.67
CA ASP A 52 -1.71 -14.54 -21.82
C ASP A 52 -1.73 -15.95 -22.39
N SER A 53 -1.68 -16.99 -21.54
CA SER A 53 -1.73 -18.39 -22.00
C SER A 53 -3.05 -18.76 -22.66
N GLU A 54 -4.15 -18.17 -22.20
CA GLU A 54 -5.50 -18.40 -22.73
C GLU A 54 -5.88 -17.44 -23.88
N GLY A 55 -4.96 -16.54 -24.27
CA GLY A 55 -5.24 -15.54 -25.32
C GLY A 55 -6.30 -14.52 -24.93
N ILE A 56 -6.57 -14.34 -23.64
CA ILE A 56 -7.52 -13.36 -23.10
C ILE A 56 -6.90 -11.96 -23.14
N GLU A 57 -7.65 -11.02 -23.72
CA GLU A 57 -7.24 -9.63 -23.79
C GLU A 57 -7.81 -8.84 -22.61
N ILE A 58 -6.93 -8.26 -21.80
CA ILE A 58 -7.30 -7.41 -20.66
C ILE A 58 -7.04 -5.93 -20.96
N SER A 59 -7.73 -5.03 -20.25
CA SER A 59 -7.47 -3.59 -20.34
C SER A 59 -6.02 -3.26 -19.97
N GLY A 60 -5.42 -2.28 -20.65
CA GLY A 60 -4.06 -1.81 -20.34
C GLY A 60 -2.92 -2.79 -20.70
N LYS A 61 -3.18 -3.83 -21.51
CA LYS A 61 -2.18 -4.85 -21.91
C LYS A 61 -1.14 -4.36 -22.95
N LEU A 62 -1.42 -3.29 -23.69
CA LEU A 62 -0.60 -2.83 -24.83
C LEU A 62 0.10 -1.48 -24.65
N THR A 63 -0.07 -0.83 -23.52
CA THR A 63 0.36 0.55 -23.36
C THR A 63 1.59 0.62 -22.45
N LEU A 64 2.56 1.46 -22.86
CA LEU A 64 3.78 1.84 -22.14
C LEU A 64 3.65 1.73 -20.61
N PRO A 65 4.71 1.40 -19.85
CA PRO A 65 4.65 1.06 -18.41
C PRO A 65 3.90 2.05 -17.49
N LEU A 66 3.58 3.26 -17.97
CA LEU A 66 2.78 4.28 -17.30
C LEU A 66 1.24 4.15 -17.49
N LEU A 67 0.78 3.14 -18.23
CA LEU A 67 -0.61 2.97 -18.68
C LEU A 67 -1.06 1.50 -18.57
N ALA A 68 -0.30 0.70 -17.82
CA ALA A 68 -0.54 -0.73 -17.66
C ALA A 68 -1.53 -0.98 -16.52
N PHE A 69 -2.34 -2.03 -16.62
CA PHE A 69 -3.15 -2.49 -15.48
C PHE A 69 -2.23 -2.99 -14.36
N ASP A 70 -1.88 -2.15 -13.38
CA ASP A 70 -0.91 -2.50 -12.34
C ASP A 70 -1.29 -2.07 -10.93
N VAL A 71 -0.61 -2.65 -9.94
CA VAL A 71 -0.62 -2.18 -8.55
C VAL A 71 0.42 -1.09 -8.41
N THR A 72 0.13 -0.07 -7.61
CA THR A 72 1.10 1.01 -7.37
C THR A 72 2.42 0.49 -6.85
N ASP A 73 3.52 1.05 -7.38
CA ASP A 73 4.82 0.90 -6.73
C ASP A 73 4.74 1.54 -5.34
N PHE A 74 5.25 0.82 -4.35
CA PHE A 74 5.30 1.28 -2.97
C PHE A 74 6.59 0.85 -2.29
N ALA A 75 6.95 1.59 -1.23
CA ALA A 75 8.02 1.22 -0.32
C ALA A 75 7.61 1.52 1.13
N LEU A 76 7.98 0.63 2.06
CA LEU A 76 7.98 0.96 3.48
C LEU A 76 9.34 1.56 3.80
N VAL A 77 9.35 2.79 4.28
CA VAL A 77 10.58 3.51 4.63
C VAL A 77 10.56 3.90 6.10
N ARG A 78 11.74 3.84 6.70
CA ARG A 78 12.00 4.37 8.04
C ARG A 78 12.52 5.80 7.88
N GLU A 79 11.99 6.70 8.69
CA GLU A 79 12.58 8.02 8.87
C GLU A 79 13.88 7.90 9.66
N GLY A 80 14.93 8.55 9.20
CA GLY A 80 16.25 8.46 9.81
C GLY A 80 17.21 9.50 9.23
N THR A 81 18.36 9.70 9.88
CA THR A 81 19.47 10.45 9.32
C THR A 81 20.32 9.54 8.43
N VAL A 82 20.84 10.10 7.34
CA VAL A 82 21.74 9.37 6.42
C VAL A 82 23.15 9.23 7.03
N ASN A 83 23.51 10.10 7.98
CA ASN A 83 24.80 10.12 8.66
C ASN A 83 24.63 9.83 10.16
N SER A 84 25.35 8.82 10.67
CA SER A 84 25.21 8.26 12.02
C SER A 84 25.75 9.13 13.16
N THR A 85 26.35 10.28 12.85
CA THR A 85 26.98 11.18 13.84
C THR A 85 26.05 12.29 14.35
N GLU A 86 24.90 12.49 13.71
CA GLU A 86 23.93 13.52 14.11
C GLU A 86 22.73 12.90 14.85
N SER A 87 22.28 13.58 15.91
CA SER A 87 21.04 13.22 16.60
C SER A 87 19.87 13.34 15.63
N PHE A 88 19.14 12.26 15.42
CA PHE A 88 17.95 12.26 14.57
C PHE A 88 16.84 13.11 15.19
N ILE A 89 16.29 14.01 14.37
CA ILE A 89 15.15 14.86 14.73
C ILE A 89 13.95 14.42 13.87
N PRO A 90 12.85 13.96 14.49
CA PRO A 90 11.62 13.63 13.76
C PRO A 90 11.11 14.82 12.93
N SER A 91 10.63 14.54 11.74
CA SER A 91 9.92 15.53 10.93
C SER A 91 8.64 15.99 11.64
N PRO A 92 8.19 17.24 11.42
CA PRO A 92 6.91 17.71 11.94
C PRO A 92 5.72 16.82 11.52
N ALA A 93 5.81 16.20 10.34
CA ALA A 93 4.78 15.30 9.82
C ALA A 93 4.64 14.01 10.64
N SER A 94 5.69 13.58 11.35
CA SER A 94 5.66 12.46 12.30
C SER A 94 4.76 12.76 13.52
N GLY A 95 4.45 14.03 13.78
CA GLY A 95 3.61 14.45 14.90
C GLY A 95 4.22 14.15 16.27
N LEU A 96 5.52 13.81 16.32
CA LEU A 96 6.30 13.62 17.54
C LEU A 96 7.23 14.81 17.77
N ALA A 97 7.33 15.26 19.01
CA ALA A 97 8.41 16.11 19.46
C ALA A 97 9.73 15.31 19.57
N PRO A 98 10.89 15.97 19.44
CA PRO A 98 12.19 15.29 19.57
C PRO A 98 12.41 14.57 20.91
N SER A 99 11.85 15.12 22.00
CA SER A 99 11.88 14.51 23.33
C SER A 99 11.06 13.22 23.38
N GLU A 100 9.84 13.24 22.84
CA GLU A 100 8.96 12.06 22.80
C GLU A 100 9.60 10.91 22.01
N TYR A 101 10.30 11.22 20.93
CA TYR A 101 11.02 10.21 20.16
C TYR A 101 12.22 9.63 20.90
N SER A 102 12.94 10.48 21.66
CA SER A 102 14.07 10.04 22.48
C SER A 102 13.61 9.13 23.62
N ASP A 103 12.50 9.46 24.28
CA ASP A 103 11.90 8.62 25.32
C ASP A 103 11.46 7.25 24.78
N LEU A 104 10.89 7.23 23.57
CA LEU A 104 10.54 5.99 22.87
C LEU A 104 11.76 5.13 22.55
N LEU A 105 12.84 5.74 22.07
CA LEU A 105 14.10 5.03 21.79
C LEU A 105 14.74 4.46 23.07
N GLU A 106 14.71 5.19 24.18
CA GLU A 106 15.26 4.70 25.45
C GLU A 106 14.39 3.57 26.04
N ALA A 107 13.06 3.69 25.97
CA ALA A 107 12.15 2.59 26.33
C ALA A 107 12.39 1.35 25.45
N GLU A 108 12.62 1.55 24.15
CA GLU A 108 12.93 0.47 23.21
C GLU A 108 14.28 -0.18 23.50
N LYS A 109 15.34 0.58 23.82
CA LYS A 109 16.65 0.02 24.22
C LYS A 109 16.54 -0.86 25.47
N ALA A 110 15.62 -0.55 26.38
CA ALA A 110 15.35 -1.37 27.55
C ALA A 110 14.61 -2.68 27.20
N GLU A 111 13.74 -2.67 26.18
CA GLU A 111 13.00 -3.85 25.70
C GLU A 111 13.79 -4.72 24.68
N LEU A 112 14.72 -4.13 23.92
CA LEU A 112 15.59 -4.79 22.93
C LEU A 112 16.50 -5.88 23.51
N ALA A 113 16.58 -6.00 24.83
CA ALA A 113 17.18 -7.16 25.50
C ALA A 113 16.36 -8.45 25.35
N ALA A 114 15.12 -8.39 24.84
CA ALA A 114 14.19 -9.53 24.77
C ALA A 114 13.77 -9.98 23.36
N ASP A 115 13.72 -9.11 22.34
CA ASP A 115 13.38 -9.50 20.95
C ASP A 115 13.89 -8.45 19.93
N SER A 116 14.74 -8.87 18.98
CA SER A 116 15.53 -7.99 18.10
C SER A 116 14.76 -7.43 16.89
N ASN A 117 13.47 -7.76 16.74
CA ASN A 117 12.68 -7.39 15.56
C ASN A 117 11.72 -6.20 15.74
N ILE A 118 11.55 -5.68 16.96
CA ILE A 118 10.60 -4.59 17.23
C ILE A 118 11.33 -3.25 17.22
N LEU A 119 11.73 -2.86 16.03
CA LEU A 119 12.39 -1.58 15.82
C LEU A 119 11.33 -0.44 15.84
N SER A 120 11.35 0.43 16.85
CA SER A 120 10.42 1.56 17.03
C SER A 120 10.84 2.73 16.14
N SER A 121 10.47 2.63 14.86
CA SER A 121 10.68 3.71 13.91
C SER A 121 9.41 4.41 13.51
N ILE A 122 9.59 5.68 13.19
CA ILE A 122 8.65 6.43 12.37
C ILE A 122 8.71 5.80 10.96
N THR A 123 7.66 5.04 10.63
CA THR A 123 7.52 4.33 9.36
C THR A 123 6.51 5.05 8.47
N TRP A 124 6.87 5.14 7.19
CA TRP A 124 6.04 5.72 6.14
C TRP A 124 5.81 4.69 5.03
N LEU A 125 4.61 4.70 4.44
CA LEU A 125 4.36 4.03 3.16
C LEU A 125 4.48 5.06 2.05
N ILE A 126 5.45 4.87 1.17
CA ILE A 126 5.78 5.78 0.07
C ILE A 126 5.24 5.20 -1.23
N GLU A 127 4.54 6.00 -2.02
CA GLU A 127 4.16 5.66 -3.39
C GLU A 127 4.36 6.86 -4.32
N ARG A 128 4.43 6.62 -5.63
CA ARG A 128 4.55 7.72 -6.61
C ARG A 128 3.34 8.65 -6.51
N GLU A 129 3.61 9.95 -6.56
CA GLU A 129 2.55 10.93 -6.67
C GLU A 129 1.89 10.81 -8.04
N ARG A 130 0.55 10.88 -8.05
CA ARG A 130 -0.25 10.67 -9.25
C ARG A 130 -0.66 11.97 -9.94
N GLY A 131 -0.42 13.14 -9.33
CA GLY A 131 -0.87 14.43 -9.86
C GLY A 131 -2.39 14.56 -9.86
N ASP A 132 -2.92 15.49 -10.67
CA ASP A 132 -4.35 15.81 -10.76
C ASP A 132 -5.13 14.83 -11.66
N VAL A 133 -5.07 13.54 -11.35
CA VAL A 133 -5.90 12.51 -12.02
C VAL A 133 -7.14 12.20 -11.20
N GLN A 134 -8.27 12.06 -11.88
CA GLN A 134 -9.51 11.64 -11.26
C GLN A 134 -9.43 10.15 -10.89
N LEU A 135 -9.49 9.86 -9.59
CA LEU A 135 -9.59 8.50 -9.07
C LEU A 135 -11.03 7.99 -9.24
N ARG A 136 -11.17 6.81 -9.85
CA ARG A 136 -12.42 6.06 -9.92
C ARG A 136 -12.37 4.91 -8.92
N LYS A 137 -13.43 4.77 -8.13
CA LYS A 137 -13.67 3.61 -7.29
C LYS A 137 -14.40 2.55 -8.11
N TYR A 138 -13.78 1.37 -8.23
CA TYR A 138 -14.31 0.22 -8.98
C TYR A 138 -15.03 -0.78 -8.07
N SER A 139 -14.64 -0.87 -6.81
CA SER A 139 -15.42 -1.63 -5.83
C SER A 139 -15.32 -0.96 -4.47
N GLY A 140 -16.32 -1.18 -3.63
CA GLY A 140 -16.33 -0.88 -2.21
C GLY A 140 -16.08 -2.12 -1.36
N THR A 141 -16.09 -1.94 -0.05
CA THR A 141 -16.07 -3.07 0.90
C THR A 141 -17.34 -3.92 0.81
N LEU A 142 -18.50 -3.29 0.59
CA LEU A 142 -19.82 -3.93 0.55
C LEU A 142 -20.55 -3.65 -0.77
N ASP A 143 -19.85 -3.12 -1.77
CA ASP A 143 -20.42 -2.68 -3.04
C ASP A 143 -19.56 -3.21 -4.19
N HIS A 144 -20.13 -4.09 -5.01
CA HIS A 144 -19.44 -4.76 -6.10
C HIS A 144 -20.21 -4.54 -7.42
N PRO A 145 -20.15 -3.30 -7.96
CA PRO A 145 -20.88 -2.95 -9.17
C PRO A 145 -20.38 -3.76 -10.38
N SER A 146 -21.30 -4.06 -11.28
CA SER A 146 -20.97 -4.64 -12.58
C SER A 146 -20.71 -3.53 -13.59
N TYR A 147 -19.61 -3.61 -14.32
CA TYR A 147 -19.23 -2.64 -15.34
C TYR A 147 -19.30 -3.27 -16.73
N SER A 148 -19.79 -2.48 -17.69
CA SER A 148 -19.85 -2.86 -19.11
C SER A 148 -18.61 -2.43 -19.90
N ASP A 149 -17.74 -1.59 -19.33
CA ASP A 149 -16.49 -1.18 -19.97
C ASP A 149 -15.41 -2.28 -19.80
N LYS A 150 -14.49 -2.36 -20.77
CA LYS A 150 -13.41 -3.37 -20.76
C LYS A 150 -12.55 -3.30 -19.50
N GLN A 151 -12.35 -2.09 -18.97
CA GLN A 151 -11.60 -1.84 -17.75
C GLN A 151 -12.29 -2.44 -16.52
N GLY A 152 -13.56 -2.13 -16.31
CA GLY A 152 -14.31 -2.69 -15.19
C GLY A 152 -14.55 -4.20 -15.34
N ALA A 153 -14.74 -4.71 -16.55
CA ALA A 153 -14.78 -6.15 -16.82
C ALA A 153 -13.46 -6.84 -16.46
N THR A 154 -12.32 -6.23 -16.78
CA THR A 154 -10.98 -6.71 -16.39
C THR A 154 -10.82 -6.74 -14.88
N ILE A 155 -11.27 -5.69 -14.18
CA ILE A 155 -11.20 -5.61 -12.71
C ILE A 155 -12.08 -6.68 -12.07
N ASN A 156 -13.32 -6.86 -12.53
CA ASN A 156 -14.23 -7.88 -12.03
C ASN A 156 -13.68 -9.30 -12.26
N LEU A 157 -13.11 -9.54 -13.45
CA LEU A 157 -12.45 -10.81 -13.75
C LEU A 157 -11.25 -11.04 -12.82
N PHE A 158 -10.42 -10.03 -12.58
CA PHE A 158 -9.29 -10.13 -11.65
C PHE A 158 -9.74 -10.38 -10.20
N GLN A 159 -10.79 -9.71 -9.72
CA GLN A 159 -11.36 -9.98 -8.40
C GLN A 159 -11.83 -11.43 -8.27
N HIS A 160 -12.54 -11.93 -9.28
CA HIS A 160 -13.01 -13.31 -9.31
C HIS A 160 -11.83 -14.30 -9.39
N TYR A 161 -10.81 -13.98 -10.17
CA TYR A 161 -9.58 -14.76 -10.25
C TYR A 161 -8.93 -14.93 -8.87
N VAL A 162 -8.72 -13.84 -8.13
CA VAL A 162 -8.13 -13.92 -6.78
C VAL A 162 -8.99 -14.76 -5.85
N TYR A 163 -10.32 -14.63 -5.91
CA TYR A 163 -11.22 -15.46 -5.13
C TYR A 163 -11.07 -16.95 -5.44
N LEU A 164 -11.03 -17.34 -6.71
CA LEU A 164 -10.86 -18.75 -7.09
C LEU A 164 -9.45 -19.26 -6.80
N PHE A 165 -8.42 -18.53 -7.18
CA PHE A 165 -7.02 -18.89 -7.00
C PHE A 165 -6.66 -19.06 -5.53
N SER A 166 -7.20 -18.20 -4.66
CA SER A 166 -7.03 -18.30 -3.20
C SER A 166 -7.89 -19.40 -2.55
N ARG A 167 -8.53 -20.28 -3.34
CA ARG A 167 -9.48 -21.29 -2.86
C ARG A 167 -10.60 -20.68 -2.00
N LYS A 168 -11.11 -19.53 -2.43
CA LYS A 168 -12.21 -18.79 -1.81
C LYS A 168 -11.88 -18.18 -0.44
N THR A 169 -10.61 -18.11 -0.06
CA THR A 169 -10.18 -17.56 1.24
C THR A 169 -9.91 -16.06 1.22
N LEU A 170 -9.69 -15.49 0.03
CA LEU A 170 -9.44 -14.06 -0.13
C LEU A 170 -10.40 -13.45 -1.14
N VAL A 171 -10.83 -12.22 -0.84
CA VAL A 171 -11.54 -11.37 -1.80
C VAL A 171 -10.87 -10.00 -1.83
N LEU A 172 -10.68 -9.46 -3.04
CA LEU A 172 -10.24 -8.10 -3.25
C LEU A 172 -11.45 -7.16 -3.12
N ALA A 173 -11.32 -6.12 -2.33
CA ALA A 173 -12.33 -5.09 -2.13
C ALA A 173 -11.69 -3.69 -2.14
N ASP A 174 -12.54 -2.66 -2.18
CA ASP A 174 -12.10 -1.26 -2.25
C ASP A 174 -11.09 -1.00 -3.38
N ILE A 175 -11.30 -1.62 -4.55
CA ILE A 175 -10.45 -1.40 -5.71
C ILE A 175 -10.71 0.01 -6.24
N GLN A 176 -9.63 0.79 -6.38
CA GLN A 176 -9.68 2.13 -6.92
C GLN A 176 -8.44 2.40 -7.76
N GLY A 177 -8.57 3.28 -8.76
CA GLY A 177 -7.46 3.71 -9.60
C GLY A 177 -7.87 4.83 -10.55
N ASP A 178 -6.90 5.45 -11.17
CA ASP A 178 -7.12 6.44 -12.23
C ASP A 178 -7.41 5.76 -13.59
N SER A 179 -7.68 6.57 -14.61
CA SER A 179 -7.88 6.12 -15.99
C SER A 179 -6.65 5.44 -16.61
N LEU A 180 -5.47 5.62 -16.02
CA LEU A 180 -4.18 5.06 -16.45
C LEU A 180 -3.77 3.81 -15.64
N LEU A 181 -4.69 3.33 -14.78
CA LEU A 181 -4.68 2.07 -14.03
C LEU A 181 -3.52 1.90 -13.06
N CYS A 182 -3.68 2.50 -11.90
CA CYS A 182 -2.87 2.17 -10.75
C CYS A 182 -3.79 1.77 -9.58
N LEU A 183 -3.82 0.48 -9.26
CA LEU A 183 -4.75 -0.10 -8.29
C LEU A 183 -4.26 0.13 -6.86
N LEU A 184 -5.11 0.71 -6.03
CA LEU A 184 -5.07 0.54 -4.59
C LEU A 184 -6.15 -0.47 -4.21
N VAL A 185 -5.80 -1.48 -3.43
CA VAL A 185 -6.70 -2.59 -3.11
C VAL A 185 -6.56 -2.98 -1.65
N LYS A 186 -7.69 -3.29 -1.01
CA LYS A 186 -7.70 -3.97 0.28
C LYS A 186 -8.03 -5.45 0.08
N LEU A 187 -7.19 -6.32 0.63
CA LEU A 187 -7.48 -7.75 0.74
C LEU A 187 -8.26 -8.02 2.03
N ARG A 188 -9.27 -8.87 1.92
CA ARG A 188 -10.00 -9.40 3.09
C ARG A 188 -9.97 -10.91 3.07
N LEU A 189 -9.82 -11.48 4.27
CA LEU A 189 -10.13 -12.88 4.52
C LEU A 189 -11.65 -13.02 4.57
N ASN A 190 -12.19 -14.04 3.91
CA ASN A 190 -13.58 -14.46 4.08
C ASN A 190 -13.77 -15.26 5.36
#